data_AF-A0A966YVV0-F1
#
_entry.id   AF-A0A966YVV0-F1
#
_cell.length_a   1.000
_cell.length_b   1.000
_cell.length_c   1.000
_cell.angle_alpha   90.00
_cell.angle_beta   90.00
_cell.angle_gamma   90.00
#
_symmetry.space_group_name_H-M   'P 1'
#
loop_
_entity.id
_entity.type
_entity.pdbx_description
1 polymer ?
#
loop_
_entity_poly.entity_id
_entity_poly.type
_entity_poly.pdbx_seq_one_letter_code
_entity_poly.pdbx_strand_id
1 'polypeptide(L)'
;ELSVIDFKTSVRLKKKENIGNYFMQGAAYSTMFTEMTGLPINKIVILIGVDTANFCQTLTVQGEELDFHKAELQKYIDSYYKKNLTFA
;
A
#
# COMPACT_ATOMS: atom_id res chain seq x y z
N GLU A 1 -9.91 -6.88 13.00
CA GLU A 1 -9.92 -7.57 11.70
C GLU A 1 -8.48 -7.83 11.26
N LEU A 2 -8.24 -8.78 10.35
CA LEU A 2 -6.90 -9.02 9.79
C LEU A 2 -6.49 -7.84 8.91
N SER A 3 -5.25 -7.37 9.02
CA SER A 3 -4.77 -6.19 8.30
C SER A 3 -3.29 -6.30 7.96
N VAL A 4 -2.90 -5.73 6.82
CA VAL A 4 -1.48 -5.44 6.54
C VAL A 4 -1.10 -4.16 7.28
N ILE A 5 -0.01 -4.20 8.04
CA ILE A 5 0.56 -3.03 8.71
C ILE A 5 1.95 -2.78 8.15
N ASP A 6 2.19 -1.57 7.64
CA ASP A 6 3.48 -1.15 7.10
C ASP A 6 4.01 0.05 7.92
N PHE A 7 5.17 -0.14 8.54
CA PHE A 7 5.81 0.85 9.41
C PHE A 7 6.76 1.73 8.60
N LYS A 8 6.60 3.04 8.74
CA LYS A 8 7.40 4.07 8.07
C LYS A 8 7.90 5.11 9.06
N THR A 9 8.88 5.89 8.64
CA THR A 9 9.33 7.10 9.34
C THR A 9 9.25 8.30 8.40
N SER A 10 9.13 9.51 8.96
CA SER A 10 9.12 10.75 8.19
C SER A 10 9.52 11.94 9.06
N VAL A 11 10.18 12.93 8.47
CA VAL A 11 10.44 14.20 9.18
C VAL A 11 9.13 14.94 9.46
N ARG A 12 8.17 14.93 8.51
CA ARG A 12 6.92 15.70 8.57
C ARG A 12 5.68 14.82 8.38
N LEU A 13 4.52 15.31 8.84
CA LEU A 13 3.24 14.67 8.58
C LEU A 13 3.01 14.50 7.07
N LYS A 14 2.49 13.34 6.68
CA LYS A 14 2.11 13.03 5.30
C LYS A 14 0.62 13.28 5.10
N LYS A 15 0.26 13.85 3.95
CA LYS A 15 -1.13 13.90 3.51
C LYS A 15 -1.47 12.59 2.82
N LYS A 16 -2.68 12.08 3.05
CA LYS A 16 -3.14 10.80 2.49
C LYS A 16 -3.05 10.79 0.96
N GLU A 17 -3.41 11.89 0.31
CA GLU A 17 -3.34 12.01 -1.16
C GLU A 17 -1.91 11.90 -1.73
N ASN A 18 -0.88 12.15 -0.93
CA ASN A 18 0.52 12.19 -1.38
C ASN A 18 1.30 10.89 -1.13
N ILE A 19 0.64 9.85 -0.62
CA ILE A 19 1.29 8.58 -0.26
C ILE A 19 0.60 7.37 -0.89
N GLY A 20 -0.04 7.56 -2.06
CA GLY A 20 -0.69 6.47 -2.79
C GLY A 20 0.21 5.26 -3.03
N ASN A 21 1.52 5.48 -3.19
CA ASN A 21 2.51 4.41 -3.31
C ASN A 21 2.69 3.57 -2.04
N TYR A 22 2.47 4.11 -0.84
CA TYR A 22 2.53 3.32 0.39
C TYR A 22 1.32 2.39 0.47
N PHE A 23 0.15 2.87 0.06
CA PHE A 23 -1.04 2.03 -0.04
C PHE A 23 -0.94 0.99 -1.15
N MET A 24 -0.28 1.29 -2.28
CA MET A 24 0.03 0.28 -3.30
C MET A 24 0.95 -0.83 -2.77
N GLN A 25 1.94 -0.50 -1.93
CA GLN A 25 2.79 -1.52 -1.27
C GLN A 25 1.94 -2.43 -0.37
N GLY A 26 1.12 -1.85 0.49
CA GLY A 26 0.20 -2.63 1.33
C GLY A 26 -0.79 -3.47 0.51
N ALA A 27 -1.24 -2.97 -0.64
CA ALA A 27 -2.15 -3.66 -1.54
C ALA A 27 -1.47 -4.91 -2.12
N ALA A 28 -0.22 -4.78 -2.57
CA ALA A 28 0.58 -5.91 -3.01
C ALA A 28 0.70 -6.99 -1.91
N TYR A 29 1.06 -6.58 -0.69
CA TYR A 29 1.18 -7.51 0.45
C TYR A 29 -0.16 -8.19 0.78
N SER A 30 -1.27 -7.45 0.72
CA SER A 30 -2.60 -8.00 0.99
C SER A 30 -2.99 -9.05 -0.05
N THR A 31 -2.69 -8.80 -1.33
CA THR A 31 -2.96 -9.72 -2.43
C THR A 31 -2.11 -10.98 -2.32
N MET A 32 -0.78 -10.84 -2.18
CA MET A 32 0.12 -11.99 -2.07
C MET A 32 -0.20 -12.86 -0.84
N PHE A 33 -0.51 -12.25 0.30
CA PHE A 33 -0.91 -12.99 1.50
C PHE A 33 -2.21 -13.77 1.26
N THR A 34 -3.20 -13.13 0.63
CA THR A 34 -4.49 -13.78 0.32
C THR A 34 -4.28 -14.95 -0.63
N GLU A 35 -3.45 -14.80 -1.66
CA GLU A 35 -3.10 -15.87 -2.61
C GLU A 35 -2.41 -17.05 -1.93
N MET A 36 -1.49 -16.78 -1.00
CA MET A 36 -0.72 -17.83 -0.30
C MET A 36 -1.54 -18.57 0.76
N THR A 37 -2.50 -17.90 1.41
CA THR A 37 -3.17 -18.43 2.62
C THR A 37 -4.65 -18.70 2.45
N GLY A 38 -5.28 -18.16 1.40
CA GLY A 38 -6.73 -18.16 1.22
C GLY A 38 -7.49 -17.22 2.16
N LEU A 39 -6.80 -16.49 3.05
CA LEU A 39 -7.42 -15.59 4.02
C LEU A 39 -7.44 -14.15 3.48
N PRO A 40 -8.61 -13.53 3.27
CA PRO A 40 -8.69 -12.20 2.69
C PRO A 40 -8.23 -11.12 3.68
N ILE A 41 -7.45 -10.16 3.18
CA ILE A 41 -7.12 -8.93 3.89
C ILE A 41 -7.79 -7.74 3.20
N ASN A 42 -8.71 -7.10 3.91
CA ASN A 42 -9.52 -5.99 3.39
C ASN A 42 -9.12 -4.63 3.95
N LYS A 43 -7.99 -4.55 4.66
CA LYS A 43 -7.51 -3.33 5.31
C LYS A 43 -5.99 -3.24 5.33
N ILE A 44 -5.51 -2.05 4.98
CA ILE A 44 -4.10 -1.65 5.10
C ILE A 44 -4.01 -0.52 6.12
N VAL A 45 -3.00 -0.60 6.97
CA VAL A 45 -2.63 0.43 7.94
C VAL A 45 -1.20 0.85 7.69
N ILE A 46 -0.99 2.14 7.46
CA ILE A 46 0.34 2.76 7.42
C ILE A 46 0.57 3.45 8.76
N LEU A 47 1.61 3.03 9.47
CA LEU A 47 2.03 3.64 10.74
C LEU A 47 3.31 4.42 10.50
N ILE A 48 3.27 5.73 10.72
CA ILE A 48 4.39 6.64 10.46
C ILE A 48 4.86 7.25 11.77
N GLY A 49 6.08 6.92 12.20
CA GLY A 49 6.80 7.70 13.20
C GLY A 49 7.22 9.03 12.59
N VAL A 50 6.73 10.14 13.14
CA VAL A 50 6.98 11.48 12.58
C VAL A 50 7.83 12.31 13.54
N ASP A 51 9.03 12.71 13.13
CA ASP A 51 9.99 13.38 14.01
C ASP A 51 9.45 14.71 14.57
N THR A 52 8.69 15.46 13.77
CA THR A 52 8.08 16.74 14.19
C THR A 52 6.75 16.57 14.92
N ALA A 53 6.32 15.35 15.24
CA ALA A 53 5.07 15.08 15.94
C ALA A 53 5.31 14.21 17.18
N ASN A 54 4.52 14.42 18.22
CA ASN A 54 4.55 13.60 19.43
C ASN A 54 3.59 12.40 19.36
N PHE A 55 3.13 12.04 18.15
CA PHE A 55 2.22 10.92 17.91
C PHE A 55 2.63 10.15 16.65
N CYS A 56 2.29 8.86 16.62
CA CYS A 56 2.40 8.05 15.42
C CYS A 56 1.25 8.38 14.47
N GLN A 57 1.56 8.92 13.30
CA GLN A 57 0.54 9.18 12.29
C GLN A 57 0.05 7.85 11.72
N THR A 58 -1.25 7.59 11.86
CA THR A 58 -1.90 6.37 11.38
C THR A 58 -2.81 6.71 10.20
N LEU A 59 -2.60 6.06 9.06
CA LEU A 59 -3.43 6.24 7.86
C LEU A 59 -3.91 4.88 7.37
N THR A 60 -5.20 4.78 7.05
CA THR A 60 -5.83 3.50 6.70
C THR A 60 -6.57 3.58 5.38
N VAL A 61 -6.56 2.48 4.61
CA VAL A 61 -7.41 2.28 3.44
C VAL A 61 -8.08 0.92 3.53
N GLN A 62 -9.33 0.85 3.07
CA GLN A 62 -10.19 -0.33 3.09
C GLN A 62 -11.31 -0.20 2.05
N GLY A 63 -11.96 -1.31 1.68
CA GLY A 63 -13.05 -1.30 0.70
C GLY A 63 -12.64 -0.74 -0.66
N GLU A 64 -13.48 0.11 -1.26
CA GLU A 64 -13.24 0.67 -2.60
C GLU A 64 -11.92 1.43 -2.73
N GLU A 65 -11.45 2.06 -1.64
CA GLU A 65 -10.16 2.76 -1.64
C GLU A 65 -8.98 1.79 -1.74
N LEU A 66 -9.08 0.61 -1.12
CA LEU A 66 -8.09 -0.46 -1.28
C LEU A 66 -8.10 -0.99 -2.71
N ASP A 67 -9.28 -1.20 -3.29
CA ASP A 67 -9.41 -1.70 -4.67
C ASP A 67 -8.88 -0.68 -5.68
N PHE A 68 -9.08 0.62 -5.43
CA PHE A 68 -8.43 1.68 -6.19
C PHE A 68 -6.90 1.54 -6.17
N HIS A 69 -6.28 1.32 -5.00
CA HIS A 69 -4.84 1.15 -4.91
C HIS A 69 -4.32 -0.15 -5.54
N LYS A 70 -5.12 -1.24 -5.54
CA LYS A 70 -4.80 -2.45 -6.32
C LYS A 70 -4.80 -2.15 -7.82
N ALA A 71 -5.80 -1.41 -8.31
CA ALA A 71 -5.88 -1.01 -9.72
C ALA A 71 -4.71 -0.08 -10.12
N GLU A 72 -4.32 0.87 -9.26
CA GLU A 72 -3.15 1.70 -9.48
C GLU A 72 -1.87 0.86 -9.54
N LEU A 73 -1.68 -0.08 -8.62
CA LEU A 73 -0.53 -0.99 -8.62
C LEU A 73 -0.44 -1.78 -9.93
N GLN A 74 -1.57 -2.28 -10.43
CA GLN A 74 -1.62 -3.06 -11.69
C GLN A 74 -1.04 -2.26 -12.86
N LYS A 75 -1.32 -0.95 -12.95
CA LYS A 75 -0.75 -0.09 -14.01
C LYS A 75 0.77 -0.08 -14.01
N TYR A 76 1.40 -0.08 -12.83
CA TYR A 76 2.86 -0.12 -12.71
C TYR A 76 3.43 -1.49 -13.09
N ILE A 77 2.76 -2.57 -12.69
CA ILE A 77 3.11 -3.95 -13.07
C ILE A 77 3.04 -4.10 -14.60
N ASP A 78 1.96 -3.66 -15.23
CA ASP A 78 1.77 -3.71 -16.69
C ASP A 78 2.84 -2.89 -17.41
N SER A 79 3.15 -1.68 -16.91
CA SER A 79 4.21 -0.82 -17.46
C SER A 79 5.58 -1.49 -17.39
N TYR A 80 5.88 -2.16 -16.28
CA TYR A 80 7.12 -2.92 -16.12
C TYR A 80 7.21 -4.04 -17.14
N TYR A 81 6.19 -4.90 -17.26
CA TYR A 81 6.21 -6.00 -18.21
C TYR A 81 6.26 -5.51 -19.67
N LYS A 82 5.51 -4.47 -20.02
CA LYS A 82 5.55 -3.89 -21.37
C LYS A 82 6.95 -3.43 -21.75
N LYS A 83 7.70 -2.82 -20.82
CA LYS A 83 9.08 -2.36 -21.06
C LYS A 83 10.09 -3.50 -21.11
N ASN A 84 9.89 -4.58 -20.37
CA ASN A 84 10.89 -5.65 -20.25
C ASN A 84 10.61 -6.88 -21.13
N LEU A 85 9.39 -7.05 -21.65
CA LEU A 85 9.03 -8.11 -22.60
C LEU A 85 9.11 -7.67 -24.07
N THR A 86 9.26 -6.37 -24.36
CA THR A 86 9.48 -5.88 -25.73
C THR A 86 10.92 -6.05 -26.22
N PHE A 87 11.83 -6.53 -25.36
CA PHE A 87 13.24 -6.80 -25.67
C PHE A 87 13.64 -8.27 -25.46
N ALA A 88 12.67 -9.18 -25.32
CA ALA A 88 12.88 -10.63 -25.19
C ALA A 88 12.45 -11.35 -26.47
#